data_AF-A0A0F4GAH7-F1
#
_entry.id   AF-A0A0F4GAH7-F1
#
_cell.length_a   1.000
_cell.length_b   1.000
_cell.length_c   1.000
_cell.angle_alpha   90.00
_cell.angle_beta   90.00
_cell.angle_gamma   90.00
#
_symmetry.space_group_name_H-M   'P 1'
#
loop_
_entity.id
_entity.type
_entity.pdbx_description
1 polymer ?
#
loop_
_entity_poly.entity_id
_entity_poly.type
_entity_poly.pdbx_seq_one_letter_code
_entity_poly.pdbx_strand_id
1 'polypeptide(L)'
;MSSNLQLFVPVASVLGLSSASALAGLIASVTVITVPAIKLAPTVDLLAKQWLKCYKLGKAMAPPLAIICSSCFAFLAYQTRGNLGTFPVTPSALYAAAALIAPTIIPYTLTVMNSSVTALETRGEGTADAPSDAETKAWVEKWSRMNLHRALLVNVPKTRRTYCKGKDCKKHTQHKVTQYKAGKASLFAQGKRRYDRKQSGYGGQTKPVFHKKAKTTKKVVLRLECTQCKTKAQLALKRCKHFELGGDKKTKGAALVF
;
A
#
# COMPACT_ATOMS: atom_id res chain seq x y z
N MET A 1 -21.10 -30.32 -13.87
CA MET A 1 -19.78 -29.71 -14.16
C MET A 1 -18.72 -30.77 -13.89
N SER A 2 -17.82 -31.05 -14.85
CA SER A 2 -16.97 -32.26 -14.77
C SER A 2 -16.01 -32.19 -13.58
N SER A 3 -15.94 -33.29 -12.83
CA SER A 3 -15.05 -33.52 -11.69
C SER A 3 -13.57 -33.19 -11.98
N ASN A 4 -13.15 -33.30 -13.24
CA ASN A 4 -11.79 -33.02 -13.70
C ASN A 4 -11.38 -31.53 -13.60
N LEU A 5 -12.32 -30.59 -13.74
CA LEU A 5 -12.03 -29.15 -13.70
C LEU A 5 -11.81 -28.63 -12.28
N GLN A 6 -12.33 -29.31 -11.26
CA GLN A 6 -12.12 -28.94 -9.86
C GLN A 6 -10.72 -29.30 -9.36
N LEU A 7 -10.06 -30.29 -9.97
CA LEU A 7 -8.68 -30.68 -9.67
C LEU A 7 -7.68 -29.53 -9.86
N PHE A 8 -7.96 -28.60 -10.78
CA PHE A 8 -7.08 -27.48 -11.11
C PHE A 8 -7.27 -26.24 -10.22
N VAL A 9 -8.27 -26.22 -9.33
CA VAL A 9 -8.56 -25.05 -8.47
C VAL A 9 -7.40 -24.71 -7.52
N PRO A 10 -6.77 -25.67 -6.81
CA PRO A 10 -5.62 -25.37 -5.97
C PRO A 10 -4.44 -24.80 -6.78
N VAL A 11 -4.17 -25.38 -7.94
CA VAL A 11 -3.11 -24.95 -8.85
C VAL A 11 -3.33 -23.51 -9.31
N ALA A 12 -4.54 -23.17 -9.78
CA ALA A 12 -4.90 -21.82 -10.19
C ALA A 12 -4.82 -20.81 -9.02
N SER A 13 -5.18 -21.22 -7.80
CA SER A 13 -5.06 -20.36 -6.62
C SER A 13 -3.61 -20.04 -6.27
N VAL A 14 -2.73 -21.05 -6.30
CA VAL A 14 -1.29 -20.88 -6.03
C VAL A 14 -0.64 -20.03 -7.11
N LEU A 15 -0.93 -20.29 -8.38
CA LEU A 15 -0.39 -19.52 -9.50
C LEU A 15 -0.89 -18.07 -9.50
N GLY A 16 -2.18 -17.83 -9.24
CA GLY A 16 -2.76 -16.49 -9.16
C GLY A 16 -2.20 -15.65 -8.01
N LEU A 17 -2.05 -16.23 -6.82
CA LEU A 17 -1.47 -15.56 -5.65
C LEU A 17 0.03 -15.30 -5.81
N SER A 18 0.76 -16.27 -6.36
CA SER A 18 2.22 -16.16 -6.56
C SER A 18 2.54 -15.12 -7.63
N SER A 19 1.83 -15.12 -8.76
CA SER A 19 1.99 -14.11 -9.82
C SER A 19 1.61 -12.71 -9.35
N ALA A 20 0.51 -12.55 -8.59
CA ALA A 20 0.11 -11.27 -8.00
C ALA A 20 1.18 -10.73 -7.03
N SER A 21 1.71 -11.60 -6.17
CA SER A 21 2.73 -11.24 -5.18
C SER A 21 4.07 -10.91 -5.85
N ALA A 22 4.47 -11.67 -6.86
CA ALA A 22 5.67 -11.42 -7.65
C ALA A 22 5.57 -10.09 -8.41
N LEU A 23 4.42 -9.80 -9.04
CA LEU A 23 4.19 -8.54 -9.75
C LEU A 23 4.24 -7.33 -8.79
N ALA A 24 3.55 -7.40 -7.65
CA ALA A 24 3.57 -6.34 -6.65
C ALA A 24 4.97 -6.16 -6.04
N GLY A 25 5.67 -7.26 -5.76
CA GLY A 25 7.03 -7.27 -5.22
C GLY A 25 8.05 -6.67 -6.17
N LEU A 26 7.99 -7.02 -7.46
CA LEU A 26 8.83 -6.47 -8.51
C LEU A 26 8.60 -4.96 -8.67
N ILE A 27 7.33 -4.52 -8.70
CA ILE A 27 7.02 -3.10 -8.84
C ILE A 27 7.53 -2.30 -7.64
N ALA A 28 7.37 -2.84 -6.42
CA ALA A 28 7.86 -2.20 -5.20
C ALA A 28 9.40 -2.19 -5.12
N SER A 29 10.07 -3.26 -5.55
CA SER A 29 11.53 -3.40 -5.45
C SER A 29 12.25 -2.37 -6.32
N VAL A 30 11.71 -2.02 -7.49
CA VAL A 30 12.31 -1.00 -8.35
C VAL A 30 12.39 0.36 -7.65
N THR A 31 11.36 0.75 -6.90
CA THR A 31 11.42 1.99 -6.12
C THR A 31 12.28 1.85 -4.86
N VAL A 32 12.15 0.75 -4.12
CA VAL A 32 12.77 0.62 -2.79
C VAL A 32 14.27 0.31 -2.86
N ILE A 33 14.71 -0.39 -3.91
CA ILE A 33 16.07 -0.91 -4.04
C ILE A 33 16.77 -0.30 -5.25
N THR A 34 16.16 -0.38 -6.44
CA THR A 34 16.82 0.02 -7.69
C THR A 34 17.02 1.53 -7.79
N VAL A 35 16.01 2.35 -7.45
CA VAL A 35 16.12 3.82 -7.55
C VAL A 35 17.20 4.41 -6.62
N PRO A 36 17.34 4.01 -5.34
CA PRO A 36 18.47 4.43 -4.52
C PRO A 36 19.83 4.01 -5.07
N ALA A 37 19.95 2.83 -5.68
CA ALA A 37 21.20 2.34 -6.24
C ALA A 37 21.64 3.14 -7.47
N ILE A 38 20.74 3.42 -8.42
CA ILE A 38 21.06 4.22 -9.62
C ILE A 38 21.38 5.69 -9.28
N LYS A 39 20.88 6.20 -8.14
CA LYS A 39 21.20 7.55 -7.66
C LYS A 39 22.65 7.72 -7.21
N LEU A 40 23.39 6.62 -7.03
CA LEU A 40 24.82 6.65 -6.72
C LEU A 40 25.70 6.82 -7.98
N ALA A 41 25.11 6.83 -9.18
CA ALA A 41 25.86 7.02 -10.40
C ALA A 41 26.57 8.40 -10.42
N PRO A 42 27.84 8.47 -10.88
CA PRO A 42 28.63 9.70 -10.90
C PRO A 42 28.08 10.75 -11.88
N THR A 43 27.41 10.34 -12.96
CA THR A 43 26.80 11.24 -13.95
C THR A 43 25.30 11.00 -14.10
N VAL A 44 24.56 12.06 -14.39
CA VAL A 44 23.09 12.00 -14.57
C VAL A 44 22.71 11.21 -15.83
N ASP A 45 23.58 11.21 -16.83
CA ASP A 45 23.38 10.41 -18.05
C ASP A 45 23.48 8.92 -17.79
N LEU A 46 24.42 8.49 -16.95
CA LEU A 46 24.53 7.10 -16.56
C LEU A 46 23.32 6.68 -15.72
N LEU A 47 22.84 7.55 -14.82
CA LEU A 47 21.62 7.33 -14.05
C LEU A 47 20.40 7.14 -14.95
N ALA A 48 20.21 8.00 -15.96
CA ALA A 48 19.10 7.90 -16.91
C ALA A 48 19.18 6.62 -17.75
N LYS A 49 20.38 6.25 -18.23
CA LYS A 49 20.60 4.98 -18.97
C LYS A 49 20.34 3.74 -18.11
N GLN A 50 20.80 3.74 -16.86
CA GLN A 50 20.54 2.65 -15.91
C GLN A 50 19.06 2.53 -15.59
N TRP A 51 18.38 3.66 -15.34
CA TRP A 51 16.94 3.70 -15.15
C TRP A 51 16.19 3.16 -16.38
N LEU A 52 16.55 3.60 -17.58
CA LEU A 52 15.92 3.18 -18.83
C LEU A 52 16.03 1.68 -19.06
N LYS A 53 17.22 1.11 -18.81
CA LYS A 53 17.44 -0.34 -18.88
C LYS A 53 16.54 -1.09 -17.90
N CYS A 54 16.47 -0.65 -16.65
CA CYS A 54 15.57 -1.23 -15.65
C CYS A 54 14.10 -1.10 -16.04
N TYR A 55 13.70 0.03 -16.61
CA TYR A 55 12.33 0.27 -17.07
C TYR A 55 11.95 -0.65 -18.25
N LYS A 56 12.81 -0.78 -19.27
CA LYS A 56 12.58 -1.67 -20.43
C LYS A 56 12.45 -3.14 -20.01
N LEU A 57 13.30 -3.61 -19.08
CA LEU A 57 13.18 -4.95 -18.49
C LEU A 57 11.85 -5.15 -17.74
N GLY A 58 11.44 -4.17 -16.93
CA GLY A 58 10.16 -4.22 -16.22
C GLY A 58 8.95 -4.21 -17.17
N LYS A 59 8.99 -3.41 -18.23
CA LYS A 59 7.94 -3.31 -19.26
C LYS A 59 7.76 -4.61 -20.04
N ALA A 60 8.83 -5.38 -20.24
CA ALA A 60 8.77 -6.70 -20.86
C ALA A 60 8.22 -7.78 -19.91
N MET A 61 8.59 -7.74 -18.62
CA MET A 61 8.24 -8.79 -17.66
C MET A 61 6.86 -8.64 -17.01
N ALA A 62 6.37 -7.41 -16.81
CA ALA A 62 5.14 -7.15 -16.07
C ALA A 62 3.83 -7.59 -16.80
N PRO A 63 3.66 -7.39 -18.12
CA PRO A 63 2.41 -7.77 -18.80
C PRO A 63 2.12 -9.28 -18.80
N PRO A 64 3.09 -10.18 -19.09
CA PRO A 64 2.85 -11.62 -19.00
C PRO A 64 2.39 -12.07 -17.60
N LEU A 65 3.02 -11.53 -16.54
CA LEU A 65 2.63 -11.83 -15.16
C LEU A 65 1.21 -11.33 -14.83
N ALA A 66 0.83 -10.14 -15.33
CA ALA A 66 -0.51 -9.61 -15.14
C ALA A 66 -1.58 -10.42 -15.88
N ILE A 67 -1.27 -10.92 -17.08
CA ILE A 67 -2.16 -11.79 -17.86
C ILE A 67 -2.38 -13.12 -17.14
N ILE A 68 -1.30 -13.77 -16.68
CA ILE A 68 -1.38 -15.03 -15.91
C ILE A 68 -2.19 -14.82 -14.62
N CYS A 69 -1.92 -13.74 -13.89
CA CYS A 69 -2.64 -13.41 -12.68
C CYS A 69 -4.15 -13.20 -12.93
N SER A 70 -4.48 -12.43 -13.98
CA SER A 70 -5.86 -12.14 -14.38
C SER A 70 -6.61 -13.41 -14.82
N SER A 71 -5.99 -14.25 -15.65
CA SER A 71 -6.60 -15.49 -16.12
C SER A 71 -6.84 -16.50 -15.00
N CYS A 72 -5.88 -16.65 -14.07
CA CYS A 72 -6.07 -17.51 -12.88
C CYS A 72 -7.21 -17.00 -11.99
N PHE A 73 -7.31 -15.68 -11.75
CA PHE A 73 -8.41 -15.13 -10.95
C PHE A 73 -9.75 -15.18 -11.68
N ALA A 74 -9.79 -15.00 -12.99
CA ALA A 74 -11.01 -15.18 -13.79
C ALA A 74 -11.52 -16.63 -13.73
N PHE A 75 -10.60 -17.61 -13.80
CA PHE A 75 -10.93 -19.03 -13.64
C PHE A 75 -11.49 -19.33 -12.24
N LEU A 76 -10.86 -18.83 -11.18
CA LEU A 76 -11.35 -19.01 -9.80
C LEU A 76 -12.70 -18.31 -9.58
N ALA A 77 -12.90 -17.14 -10.19
CA ALA A 77 -14.19 -16.44 -10.16
C ALA A 77 -15.29 -17.28 -10.81
N TYR A 78 -14.98 -17.93 -11.94
CA TYR A 78 -15.90 -18.81 -12.65
C TYR A 78 -16.27 -20.06 -11.84
N GLN A 79 -15.27 -20.69 -11.19
CA GLN A 79 -15.43 -21.92 -10.42
C GLN A 79 -16.15 -21.73 -9.08
N THR A 80 -16.07 -20.54 -8.50
CA THR A 80 -16.71 -20.23 -7.21
C THR A 80 -18.10 -19.59 -7.36
N ARG A 81 -18.68 -19.61 -8.57
CA ARG A 81 -20.05 -19.10 -8.81
C ARG A 81 -21.06 -19.97 -8.08
N GLY A 82 -21.92 -19.35 -7.29
CA GLY A 82 -22.92 -20.04 -6.46
C GLY A 82 -22.47 -20.36 -5.04
N ASN A 83 -21.17 -20.25 -4.73
CA ASN A 83 -20.69 -20.42 -3.35
C ASN A 83 -21.05 -19.21 -2.50
N LEU A 84 -21.82 -19.43 -1.43
CA LEU A 84 -22.07 -18.43 -0.39
C LEU A 84 -20.89 -18.42 0.60
N GLY A 85 -20.14 -17.32 0.59
CA GLY A 85 -19.04 -17.12 1.53
C GLY A 85 -19.53 -16.71 2.92
N THR A 86 -18.62 -16.72 3.90
CA THR A 86 -18.85 -16.22 5.27
C THR A 86 -18.92 -14.70 5.37
N PHE A 87 -18.58 -13.99 4.28
CA PHE A 87 -18.59 -12.54 4.17
C PHE A 87 -19.80 -12.07 3.35
N PRO A 88 -20.24 -10.80 3.50
CA PRO A 88 -21.38 -10.25 2.74
C PRO A 88 -21.13 -10.12 1.23
N VAL A 89 -19.97 -10.56 0.74
CA VAL A 89 -19.57 -10.52 -0.68
C VAL A 89 -19.23 -11.94 -1.10
N THR A 90 -19.75 -12.38 -2.25
CA THR A 90 -19.49 -13.71 -2.77
C THR A 90 -18.01 -13.88 -3.14
N PRO A 91 -17.40 -15.06 -2.91
CA PRO A 91 -16.02 -15.33 -3.31
C PRO A 91 -15.79 -15.09 -4.81
N SER A 92 -16.78 -15.41 -5.65
CA SER A 92 -16.73 -15.15 -7.09
C SER A 92 -16.57 -13.67 -7.42
N ALA A 93 -17.25 -12.77 -6.70
CA ALA A 93 -17.12 -11.33 -6.89
C ALA A 93 -15.74 -10.81 -6.47
N LEU A 94 -15.13 -11.40 -5.43
CA LEU A 94 -13.78 -11.04 -5.00
C LEU A 94 -12.73 -11.45 -6.03
N TYR A 95 -12.82 -12.66 -6.56
CA TYR A 95 -11.91 -13.13 -7.62
C TYR A 95 -12.12 -12.38 -8.94
N ALA A 96 -13.37 -12.06 -9.30
CA ALA A 96 -13.66 -11.24 -10.47
C ALA A 96 -13.07 -9.83 -10.32
N ALA A 97 -13.20 -9.22 -9.15
CA ALA A 97 -12.56 -7.93 -8.86
C ALA A 97 -11.03 -8.02 -8.97
N ALA A 98 -10.41 -9.09 -8.46
CA ALA A 98 -8.97 -9.30 -8.56
C ALA A 98 -8.50 -9.45 -10.02
N ALA A 99 -9.24 -10.20 -10.84
CA ALA A 99 -8.96 -10.39 -12.27
C ALA A 99 -9.03 -9.06 -13.05
N LEU A 100 -9.98 -8.19 -12.69
CA LEU A 100 -10.11 -6.87 -13.31
C LEU A 100 -9.05 -5.88 -12.83
N ILE A 101 -8.66 -5.91 -11.55
CA ILE A 101 -7.69 -4.97 -10.97
C ILE A 101 -6.27 -5.25 -11.47
N ALA A 102 -5.86 -6.52 -11.60
CA ALA A 102 -4.51 -6.88 -12.03
C ALA A 102 -4.02 -6.17 -13.32
N PRO A 103 -4.80 -6.14 -14.42
CA PRO A 103 -4.39 -5.44 -15.65
C PRO A 103 -4.51 -3.92 -15.59
N THR A 104 -5.21 -3.32 -14.60
CA THR A 104 -5.33 -1.85 -14.49
C THR A 104 -3.99 -1.12 -14.29
N ILE A 105 -2.95 -1.87 -13.93
CA ILE A 105 -1.56 -1.42 -13.88
C ILE A 105 -1.09 -0.86 -15.23
N ILE A 106 -1.52 -1.45 -16.35
CA ILE A 106 -1.10 -1.02 -17.71
C ILE A 106 -1.69 0.36 -18.04
N PRO A 107 -3.02 0.60 -17.97
CA PRO A 107 -3.60 1.93 -18.13
C PRO A 107 -3.00 2.98 -17.19
N TYR A 108 -2.72 2.64 -15.93
CA TYR A 108 -2.10 3.58 -14.98
C TYR A 108 -0.71 4.02 -15.46
N THR A 109 0.07 3.11 -16.03
CA THR A 109 1.41 3.42 -16.54
C THR A 109 1.34 4.35 -17.76
N LEU A 110 0.40 4.09 -18.68
CA LEU A 110 0.21 4.88 -19.91
C LEU A 110 -0.45 6.24 -19.68
N THR A 111 -1.23 6.41 -18.62
CA THR A 111 -1.98 7.66 -18.39
C THR A 111 -1.36 8.55 -17.30
N VAL A 112 -0.90 7.96 -16.20
CA VAL A 112 -0.42 8.73 -15.02
C VAL A 112 1.10 8.87 -15.04
N MET A 113 1.82 7.85 -15.52
CA MET A 113 3.29 7.84 -15.47
C MET A 113 3.95 8.26 -16.78
N ASN A 114 3.20 8.42 -17.86
CA ASN A 114 3.73 8.60 -19.22
C ASN A 114 4.65 9.83 -19.33
N SER A 115 4.25 11.00 -18.81
CA SER A 115 5.08 12.21 -18.87
C SER A 115 6.45 12.03 -18.21
N SER A 116 6.50 11.41 -17.04
CA SER A 116 7.76 11.11 -16.36
C SER A 116 8.57 10.01 -17.05
N VAL A 117 7.90 9.06 -17.70
CA VAL A 117 8.56 7.98 -18.44
C VAL A 117 9.20 8.55 -19.71
N THR A 118 8.44 9.29 -20.52
CA THR A 118 8.94 9.89 -21.76
C THR A 118 10.10 10.84 -21.49
N ALA A 119 10.03 11.69 -20.46
CA ALA A 119 11.13 12.59 -20.09
C ALA A 119 12.41 11.85 -19.66
N LEU A 120 12.28 10.67 -19.05
CA LEU A 120 13.44 9.85 -18.65
C LEU A 120 13.93 8.96 -19.80
N GLU A 121 13.05 8.55 -20.72
CA GLU A 121 13.39 7.86 -21.96
C GLU A 121 14.20 8.77 -22.88
N THR A 122 13.77 10.02 -23.10
CA THR A 122 14.51 11.00 -23.92
C THR A 122 15.91 11.27 -23.37
N ARG A 123 16.04 11.44 -22.05
CA ARG A 123 17.36 11.59 -21.40
C ARG A 123 18.21 10.32 -21.50
N GLY A 124 17.60 9.14 -21.34
CA GLY A 124 18.31 7.86 -21.41
C GLY A 124 18.77 7.49 -22.82
N GLU A 125 18.04 7.93 -23.85
CA GLU A 125 18.36 7.72 -25.27
C GLU A 125 19.27 8.82 -25.83
N GLY A 126 19.41 9.95 -25.12
CA GLY A 126 20.33 11.03 -25.46
C GLY A 126 19.81 11.93 -26.59
N THR A 127 18.49 12.13 -26.68
CA THR A 127 17.88 13.01 -27.69
C THR A 127 18.13 14.48 -27.37
N ALA A 128 18.04 15.36 -28.39
CA ALA A 128 18.31 16.79 -28.24
C ALA A 128 17.35 17.50 -27.27
N ASP A 129 16.11 17.01 -27.14
CA ASP A 129 15.08 17.53 -26.22
C ASP A 129 15.19 16.97 -24.79
N ALA A 130 16.39 16.55 -24.38
CA ALA A 130 16.60 15.95 -23.08
C ALA A 130 16.45 16.98 -21.94
N PRO A 131 15.69 16.65 -20.86
CA PRO A 131 15.58 17.52 -19.70
C PRO A 131 16.94 17.75 -19.04
N SER A 132 17.09 18.88 -18.35
CA SER A 132 18.32 19.24 -17.62
C SER A 132 18.64 18.24 -16.50
N ASP A 133 19.86 18.30 -15.97
CA ASP A 133 20.31 17.40 -14.89
C ASP A 133 19.46 17.50 -13.62
N ALA A 134 19.05 18.72 -13.26
CA ALA A 134 18.18 18.97 -12.10
C ALA A 134 16.77 18.41 -12.33
N GLU A 135 16.22 18.64 -13.53
CA GLU A 135 14.90 18.13 -13.92
C GLU A 135 14.89 16.60 -13.99
N THR A 136 15.94 15.98 -14.53
CA THR A 136 16.07 14.52 -14.62
C THR A 136 16.02 13.89 -13.23
N LYS A 137 16.73 14.46 -12.25
CA LYS A 137 16.69 13.98 -10.85
C LYS A 137 15.28 14.14 -10.25
N ALA A 138 14.61 15.26 -10.51
CA ALA A 138 13.24 15.50 -10.07
C ALA A 138 12.25 14.51 -10.71
N TRP A 139 12.42 14.20 -11.99
CA TRP A 139 11.62 13.21 -12.71
C TRP A 139 11.81 11.80 -12.16
N VAL A 140 13.05 11.39 -11.84
CA VAL A 140 13.31 10.10 -11.19
C VAL A 140 12.63 10.00 -9.82
N GLU A 141 12.64 11.06 -9.02
CA GLU A 141 11.95 11.08 -7.73
C GLU A 141 10.42 11.05 -7.87
N LYS A 142 9.89 11.84 -8.81
CA LYS A 142 8.45 11.85 -9.12
C LYS A 142 8.01 10.47 -9.60
N TRP A 143 8.72 9.88 -10.55
CA TRP A 143 8.47 8.53 -11.06
C TRP A 143 8.53 7.49 -9.94
N SER A 144 9.57 7.56 -9.10
CA SER A 144 9.74 6.65 -7.96
C SER A 144 8.57 6.69 -6.99
N ARG A 145 8.09 7.89 -6.63
CA ARG A 145 6.90 8.06 -5.77
C ARG A 145 5.63 7.51 -6.43
N MET A 146 5.42 7.78 -7.72
CA MET A 146 4.25 7.27 -8.46
C MET A 146 4.27 5.74 -8.62
N ASN A 147 5.45 5.16 -8.80
CA ASN A 147 5.65 3.71 -8.89
C ASN A 147 5.47 3.01 -7.52
N LEU A 148 5.89 3.65 -6.42
CA LEU A 148 5.65 3.15 -5.07
C LEU A 148 4.17 3.20 -4.70
N HIS A 149 3.47 4.26 -5.11
CA HIS A 149 2.04 4.42 -4.92
C HIS A 149 1.25 3.31 -5.61
N ARG A 150 1.66 2.94 -6.83
CA ARG A 150 1.14 1.79 -7.58
C ARG A 150 1.27 0.48 -6.79
N ALA A 151 2.31 0.34 -5.98
CA ALA A 151 2.54 -0.85 -5.15
C ALA A 151 1.87 -0.83 -3.76
N LEU A 152 1.47 0.34 -3.21
CA LEU A 152 1.21 0.49 -1.76
C LEU A 152 -0.08 1.24 -1.36
N LEU A 153 -1.03 1.52 -2.26
CA LEU A 153 -2.19 2.37 -1.96
C LEU A 153 -2.98 1.99 -0.67
N VAL A 154 -2.87 2.82 0.38
CA VAL A 154 -3.77 2.80 1.56
C VAL A 154 -4.28 4.22 1.87
N ASN A 155 -5.47 4.56 1.39
CA ASN A 155 -6.22 5.75 1.80
C ASN A 155 -7.42 5.31 2.66
N VAL A 156 -7.64 5.95 3.82
CA VAL A 156 -8.75 5.63 4.73
C VAL A 156 -9.74 6.80 4.79
N PRO A 157 -11.04 6.56 4.51
CA PRO A 157 -12.05 7.62 4.56
C PRO A 157 -12.30 8.12 5.99
N LYS A 158 -12.61 9.43 6.13
CA LYS A 158 -13.01 10.07 7.40
C LYS A 158 -14.31 9.50 8.00
N THR A 159 -15.09 8.81 7.19
CA THR A 159 -16.39 8.24 7.58
C THR A 159 -16.48 6.80 7.09
N ARG A 160 -16.84 5.86 7.98
CA ARG A 160 -16.97 4.44 7.64
C ARG A 160 -18.25 3.85 8.26
N ARG A 161 -19.03 3.11 7.48
CA ARG A 161 -20.14 2.31 8.02
C ARG A 161 -19.60 0.98 8.52
N THR A 162 -19.80 0.67 9.80
CA THR A 162 -19.33 -0.57 10.43
C THR A 162 -20.23 -0.97 11.58
N TYR A 163 -20.08 -2.20 12.09
CA TYR A 163 -20.88 -2.71 13.18
C TYR A 163 -20.61 -1.95 14.48
N CYS A 164 -21.66 -1.43 15.11
CA CYS A 164 -21.57 -0.78 16.40
C CYS A 164 -21.96 -1.74 17.52
N LYS A 165 -21.05 -1.92 18.49
CA LYS A 165 -21.27 -2.75 19.69
C LYS A 165 -22.03 -2.04 20.82
N GLY A 166 -22.47 -0.81 20.60
CA GLY A 166 -23.28 -0.07 21.57
C GLY A 166 -24.59 -0.81 21.84
N LYS A 167 -25.02 -0.86 23.11
CA LYS A 167 -26.20 -1.61 23.54
C LYS A 167 -27.45 -1.22 22.75
N ASP A 168 -27.58 0.07 22.43
CA ASP A 168 -28.74 0.65 21.73
C ASP A 168 -28.65 0.53 20.21
N CYS A 169 -27.46 0.24 19.66
CA CYS A 169 -27.27 0.16 18.22
C CYS A 169 -27.31 -1.28 17.71
N LYS A 170 -26.37 -2.14 18.16
CA LYS A 170 -26.16 -3.52 17.68
C LYS A 170 -26.33 -3.72 16.16
N LYS A 171 -26.02 -2.70 15.36
CA LYS A 171 -26.24 -2.65 13.90
C LYS A 171 -25.15 -1.86 13.19
N HIS A 172 -25.13 -1.92 11.87
CA HIS A 172 -24.18 -1.17 11.04
C HIS A 172 -24.54 0.30 10.94
N THR A 173 -23.82 1.15 11.68
CA THR A 173 -24.02 2.60 11.74
C THR A 173 -22.83 3.36 11.16
N GLN A 174 -23.05 4.64 10.84
CA GLN A 174 -21.99 5.52 10.37
C GLN A 174 -21.05 5.89 11.53
N HIS A 175 -19.75 5.71 11.34
CA HIS A 175 -18.73 6.08 12.32
C HIS A 175 -17.84 7.21 11.78
N LYS A 176 -17.55 8.18 12.64
CA LYS A 176 -16.51 9.18 12.43
C LYS A 176 -15.16 8.54 12.74
N VAL A 177 -14.28 8.52 11.75
CA VAL A 177 -12.94 7.94 11.86
C VAL A 177 -11.98 9.04 12.27
N THR A 178 -11.17 8.79 13.29
CA THR A 178 -10.09 9.69 13.74
C THR A 178 -8.82 8.88 14.01
N GLN A 179 -7.66 9.50 13.95
CA GLN A 179 -6.41 8.84 14.35
C GLN A 179 -6.31 8.82 15.88
N TYR A 180 -5.99 7.65 16.45
CA TYR A 180 -5.69 7.55 17.87
C TYR A 180 -4.40 8.30 18.20
N LYS A 181 -4.44 9.11 19.26
CA LYS A 181 -3.28 9.72 19.89
C LYS A 181 -3.17 9.21 21.32
N ALA A 182 -1.95 8.90 21.75
CA ALA A 182 -1.69 8.56 23.14
C ALA A 182 -1.96 9.79 24.03
N GLY A 183 -2.66 9.59 25.14
CA GLY A 183 -2.89 10.65 26.13
C GLY A 183 -1.66 10.90 27.00
N LYS A 184 -1.71 11.96 27.81
CA LYS A 184 -0.71 12.25 28.84
C LYS A 184 -0.65 11.10 29.85
N ALA A 185 0.56 10.66 30.21
CA ALA A 185 0.74 9.61 31.21
C ALA A 185 0.32 10.12 32.61
N SER A 186 -0.49 9.32 33.33
CA SER A 186 -0.91 9.64 34.70
C SER A 186 0.19 9.31 35.71
N LEU A 187 0.42 10.22 36.67
CA LEU A 187 1.40 10.04 37.75
C LEU A 187 0.89 9.11 38.86
N PHE A 188 -0.44 9.03 39.04
CA PHE A 188 -1.05 8.28 40.14
C PHE A 188 -1.25 6.79 39.83
N ALA A 189 -0.96 6.37 38.59
CA ALA A 189 -0.99 4.96 38.21
C ALA A 189 -0.04 4.15 39.12
N GLN A 190 -0.50 2.99 39.60
CA GLN A 190 0.24 2.17 40.57
C GLN A 190 1.69 1.89 40.13
N GLY A 191 1.92 1.61 38.84
CA GLY A 191 3.24 1.37 38.29
C GLY A 191 4.16 2.59 38.36
N LYS A 192 3.63 3.79 38.13
CA LYS A 192 4.39 5.05 38.21
C LYS A 192 4.72 5.39 39.66
N ARG A 193 3.76 5.31 40.59
CA ARG A 193 4.00 5.47 42.03
C ARG A 193 5.08 4.53 42.56
N ARG A 194 5.03 3.26 42.17
CA ARG A 194 6.04 2.25 42.54
C ARG A 194 7.41 2.58 41.94
N TYR A 195 7.47 3.01 40.68
CA TYR A 195 8.71 3.41 40.02
C TYR A 195 9.35 4.61 40.73
N ASP A 196 8.57 5.63 41.05
CA ASP A 196 9.07 6.85 41.69
C ASP A 196 9.60 6.57 43.10
N ARG A 197 8.89 5.75 43.88
CA ARG A 197 9.38 5.28 45.19
C ARG A 197 10.63 4.40 45.09
N LYS A 198 10.76 3.61 44.02
CA LYS A 198 11.96 2.79 43.80
C LYS A 198 13.15 3.66 43.40
N GLN A 199 12.89 4.73 42.65
CA GLN A 199 13.91 5.62 42.10
C GLN A 199 14.38 6.68 43.12
N SER A 200 13.62 6.93 44.19
CA SER A 200 14.01 7.88 45.23
C SER A 200 15.21 7.41 46.04
N GLY A 201 16.12 8.33 46.39
CA GLY A 201 17.34 8.04 47.16
C GLY A 201 18.56 7.86 46.26
N TYR A 202 19.57 7.17 46.78
CA TYR A 202 20.83 6.89 46.07
C TYR A 202 20.78 5.54 45.32
N GLY A 203 21.66 5.34 44.34
CA GLY A 203 21.76 4.08 43.58
C GLY A 203 21.45 4.19 42.08
N GLY A 204 21.17 5.40 41.57
CA GLY A 204 21.04 5.66 40.14
C GLY A 204 19.78 5.07 39.50
N GLN A 205 19.87 4.72 38.21
CA GLN A 205 18.73 4.29 37.41
C GLN A 205 18.29 2.85 37.74
N THR A 206 17.08 2.70 38.32
CA THR A 206 16.64 1.39 38.87
C THR A 206 15.89 0.47 37.90
N LYS A 207 15.52 0.96 36.70
CA LYS A 207 14.86 0.16 35.65
C LYS A 207 15.57 0.31 34.30
N PRO A 208 15.59 -0.75 33.49
CA PRO A 208 16.22 -0.72 32.17
C PRO A 208 15.64 0.36 31.26
N VAL A 209 16.51 1.07 30.54
CA VAL A 209 16.16 1.99 29.46
C VAL A 209 16.44 1.29 28.13
N PHE A 210 15.47 1.31 27.22
CA PHE A 210 15.60 0.63 25.94
C PHE A 210 16.27 1.53 24.88
N HIS A 211 17.44 1.13 24.38
CA HIS A 211 18.23 1.91 23.41
C HIS A 211 18.17 1.39 21.95
N LYS A 212 17.93 0.09 21.73
CA LYS A 212 18.07 -0.55 20.41
C LYS A 212 16.78 -0.52 19.57
N LYS A 213 16.28 0.67 19.23
CA LYS A 213 15.03 0.83 18.46
C LYS A 213 15.22 0.55 16.97
N ALA A 214 14.75 -0.62 16.51
CA ALA A 214 14.83 -1.00 15.08
C ALA A 214 13.65 -0.54 14.21
N LYS A 215 12.46 -0.32 14.78
CA LYS A 215 11.25 -0.03 13.98
C LYS A 215 11.15 1.46 13.62
N THR A 216 11.07 1.73 12.31
CA THR A 216 10.94 3.09 11.73
C THR A 216 9.50 3.59 11.66
N THR A 217 8.50 2.70 11.69
CA THR A 217 7.07 3.03 11.62
C THR A 217 6.31 2.57 12.87
N LYS A 218 5.05 2.96 13.00
CA LYS A 218 4.11 2.48 14.03
C LYS A 218 2.86 1.90 13.36
N LYS A 219 2.13 1.01 14.06
CA LYS A 219 0.79 0.63 13.61
C LYS A 219 -0.15 1.80 13.89
N VAL A 220 -0.79 2.32 12.85
CA VAL A 220 -1.80 3.38 13.01
C VAL A 220 -3.06 2.74 13.59
N VAL A 221 -3.58 3.29 14.67
CA VAL A 221 -4.85 2.86 15.28
C VAL A 221 -5.89 3.93 14.96
N LEU A 222 -7.03 3.50 14.42
CA LEU A 222 -8.17 4.35 14.17
C LEU A 222 -9.10 4.30 15.38
N ARG A 223 -9.61 5.45 15.79
CA ARG A 223 -10.72 5.60 16.72
C ARG A 223 -11.99 5.85 15.91
N LEU A 224 -12.92 4.90 15.99
CA LEU A 224 -14.22 4.90 15.32
C LEU A 224 -15.27 5.34 16.33
N GLU A 225 -15.86 6.51 16.15
CA GLU A 225 -16.93 7.02 17.00
C GLU A 225 -18.28 6.86 16.31
N CYS A 226 -19.21 6.12 16.91
CA CYS A 226 -20.56 5.97 16.39
C CYS A 226 -21.29 7.31 16.40
N THR A 227 -21.91 7.67 15.28
CA THR A 227 -22.71 8.91 15.17
C THR A 227 -23.93 8.92 16.08
N GLN A 228 -24.56 7.74 16.30
CA GLN A 228 -25.80 7.55 17.04
C GLN A 228 -25.55 7.45 18.56
N CYS A 229 -24.86 6.40 19.03
CA CYS A 229 -24.67 6.13 20.46
C CYS A 229 -23.35 6.64 21.04
N LYS A 230 -22.52 7.35 20.25
CA LYS A 230 -21.19 7.89 20.64
C LYS A 230 -20.18 6.86 21.20
N THR A 231 -20.50 5.57 21.14
CA THR A 231 -19.58 4.50 21.50
C THR A 231 -18.34 4.55 20.61
N LYS A 232 -17.17 4.36 21.23
CA LYS A 232 -15.86 4.41 20.56
C LYS A 232 -15.29 3.01 20.42
N ALA A 233 -14.86 2.64 19.23
CA ALA A 233 -14.13 1.41 18.95
C ALA A 233 -12.74 1.72 18.40
N GLN A 234 -11.76 0.84 18.67
CA GLN A 234 -10.41 0.96 18.14
C GLN A 234 -10.16 -0.10 17.06
N LEU A 235 -9.52 0.29 15.96
CA LEU A 235 -9.14 -0.62 14.89
C LEU A 235 -7.68 -0.37 14.50
N ALA A 236 -6.82 -1.37 14.66
CA ALA A 236 -5.42 -1.29 14.30
C ALA A 236 -5.20 -1.63 12.82
N LEU A 237 -4.47 -0.78 12.10
CA LEU A 237 -4.04 -1.03 10.73
C LEU A 237 -2.66 -1.73 10.70
N LYS A 238 -2.27 -2.18 9.51
CA LYS A 238 -0.89 -2.57 9.21
C LYS A 238 0.02 -1.33 9.29
N ARG A 239 1.34 -1.55 9.39
CA ARG A 239 2.33 -0.46 9.45
C ARG A 239 2.44 0.23 8.09
N CYS A 240 2.40 1.55 8.07
CA CYS A 240 2.62 2.38 6.88
C CYS A 240 3.59 3.53 7.22
N LYS A 241 4.28 4.06 6.20
CA LYS A 241 5.19 5.21 6.34
C LYS A 241 4.42 6.54 6.31
N HIS A 242 3.51 6.65 5.34
CA HIS A 242 2.62 7.80 5.18
C HIS A 242 1.19 7.36 5.48
N PHE A 243 0.50 8.16 6.29
CA PHE A 243 -0.91 7.96 6.62
C PHE A 243 -1.60 9.30 6.57
N GLU A 244 -2.65 9.37 5.76
CA GLU A 244 -3.55 10.51 5.65
C GLU A 244 -4.98 10.06 5.95
N LEU A 245 -5.75 10.94 6.56
CA LEU A 245 -7.14 10.68 6.90
C LEU A 245 -8.02 11.66 6.13
N GLY A 246 -8.84 11.13 5.22
CA GLY A 246 -9.75 11.89 4.35
C GLY A 246 -9.06 12.93 3.48
N GLY A 247 -7.99 12.50 2.82
CA GLY A 247 -7.51 13.17 1.60
C GLY A 247 -8.51 12.98 0.46
N ASP A 248 -8.31 13.76 -0.60
CA ASP A 248 -9.21 13.78 -1.73
C ASP A 248 -9.31 12.41 -2.39
N LYS A 249 -10.55 12.05 -2.75
CA LYS A 249 -10.74 10.88 -3.60
C LYS A 249 -10.12 11.24 -4.95
N LYS A 250 -9.29 10.35 -5.46
CA LYS A 250 -8.70 10.53 -6.78
C LYS A 250 -9.81 10.66 -7.83
N THR A 251 -9.85 11.79 -8.52
CA THR A 251 -10.75 12.04 -9.65
C THR A 251 -10.28 11.20 -10.85
N LYS A 252 -11.19 10.49 -11.50
CA LYS A 252 -10.87 9.71 -12.71
C LYS A 252 -10.65 10.68 -13.87
N GLY A 253 -9.50 10.62 -14.54
CA GLY A 253 -9.24 11.35 -15.78
C GLY A 253 -9.00 12.87 -15.64
N ALA A 254 -8.81 13.40 -14.43
CA ALA A 254 -8.45 14.80 -14.27
C ALA A 254 -7.02 15.06 -14.78
N ALA A 255 -6.86 16.05 -15.65
CA ALA A 255 -5.55 16.54 -16.08
C ALA A 255 -4.78 17.07 -14.87
N LEU A 256 -3.49 16.78 -14.81
CA LEU A 256 -2.63 17.33 -13.76
C LEU A 256 -2.43 18.82 -14.06
N VAL A 257 -2.70 19.67 -13.05
CA VAL A 257 -2.31 21.09 -13.10
C VAL A 257 -0.81 21.13 -12.86
N PHE A 258 -0.06 21.69 -13.83
CA PHE A 258 1.39 21.84 -13.77
C PHE A 258 1.77 23.08 -12.97
#